data_AF-S8CES7-F1
#
_entry.id   AF-S8CES7-F1
#
_cell.length_a   1.000
_cell.length_b   1.000
_cell.length_c   1.000
_cell.angle_alpha   90.00
_cell.angle_beta   90.00
_cell.angle_gamma   90.00
#
_symmetry.space_group_name_H-M   'P 1'
#
loop_
_entity.id
_entity.type
_entity.pdbx_description
1 polymer ?
#
loop_
_entity_poly.entity_id
_entity_poly.type
_entity_poly.pdbx_seq_one_letter_code
_entity_poly.pdbx_strand_id
1 'polypeptide(L)'
;GQVFHRNFSSASVGEGVPDKIAILNNVVNVLGDNAEVTPAVSEVAAVAADSYFPVAALQYLIDYVHVTAGLDWWAAIAATTIFIRLIQLPVMIHQLKVTSKLTLLRPEMEKLQEEMQNSDLTTLERHAKVKALYNEHGVNPFTPLKGILISGPIFCSFFFAVRKMAEGVPSFNGGGTLWFSDLTTPDSLYILPVLTALTFWITVELNSQEGMEGNPNASAVKWVSRVFAVLTVPLTLTFPKAIFCYWVPTNLFSLAYGLVIKRPAVKKFLGVPIIAVAPPSANGKPAISF
;
A
#
# COMPACT_ATOMS: atom_id res chain seq x y z
N GLY A 1 -56.33 -38.09 -36.89
CA GLY A 1 -55.19 -37.63 -37.70
C GLY A 1 -54.58 -36.40 -37.05
N GLN A 2 -53.26 -36.22 -37.22
CA GLN A 2 -52.40 -35.10 -36.76
C GLN A 2 -52.13 -35.10 -35.25
N VAL A 3 -50.96 -35.43 -34.68
CA VAL A 3 -49.52 -35.33 -35.05
C VAL A 3 -49.05 -33.89 -35.27
N PHE A 4 -48.39 -33.38 -34.21
CA PHE A 4 -47.25 -32.43 -34.13
C PHE A 4 -47.28 -31.11 -34.91
N HIS A 5 -47.19 -29.99 -34.18
CA HIS A 5 -45.98 -29.15 -34.06
C HIS A 5 -46.31 -27.90 -33.21
N ARG A 6 -45.67 -27.74 -32.05
CA ARG A 6 -45.67 -26.50 -31.27
C ARG A 6 -44.25 -25.93 -31.35
N ASN A 7 -44.08 -24.86 -32.12
CA ASN A 7 -42.82 -24.13 -32.23
C ASN A 7 -42.56 -23.40 -30.89
N PHE A 8 -41.55 -23.85 -30.14
CA PHE A 8 -40.89 -23.04 -29.12
C PHE A 8 -39.78 -22.24 -29.79
N SER A 9 -39.87 -20.91 -29.73
CA SER A 9 -38.80 -20.00 -30.11
C SER A 9 -37.80 -19.89 -28.96
N SER A 10 -36.52 -20.08 -29.25
CA SER A 10 -35.38 -19.86 -28.35
C SER A 10 -34.74 -18.51 -28.61
N ALA A 11 -34.39 -17.76 -27.56
CA ALA A 11 -33.27 -16.79 -27.48
C ALA A 11 -33.42 -16.05 -26.13
N SER A 12 -32.63 -16.39 -25.11
CA SER A 12 -31.23 -16.00 -24.83
C SER A 12 -31.14 -14.73 -23.96
N VAL A 13 -30.63 -14.99 -22.76
CA VAL A 13 -30.10 -14.10 -21.73
C VAL A 13 -29.15 -13.02 -22.31
N GLY A 14 -29.26 -11.77 -21.84
CA GLY A 14 -28.14 -10.83 -21.83
C GLY A 14 -28.47 -9.35 -22.12
N GLU A 15 -28.91 -8.59 -21.11
CA GLU A 15 -28.89 -7.12 -21.15
C GLU A 15 -28.24 -6.58 -19.87
N GLY A 16 -27.00 -6.10 -20.00
CA GLY A 16 -26.22 -5.48 -18.92
C GLY A 16 -24.94 -4.78 -19.38
N VAL A 17 -24.80 -4.51 -20.68
CA VAL A 17 -23.61 -3.95 -21.33
C VAL A 17 -23.81 -2.61 -22.09
N PRO A 18 -25.00 -1.94 -22.20
CA PRO A 18 -25.07 -0.69 -22.97
C PRO A 18 -24.37 0.53 -22.32
N ASP A 19 -24.35 0.62 -20.99
CA ASP A 19 -24.04 1.90 -20.31
C ASP A 19 -22.54 2.27 -20.31
N LYS A 20 -21.64 1.28 -20.29
CA LYS A 20 -20.19 1.57 -20.29
C LYS A 20 -19.69 2.07 -21.63
N ILE A 21 -20.26 1.56 -22.73
CA ILE A 21 -19.90 1.96 -24.09
C ILE A 21 -20.41 3.37 -24.37
N ALA A 22 -21.59 3.73 -23.86
CA ALA A 22 -22.13 5.08 -23.99
C ALA A 22 -21.29 6.13 -23.26
N ILE A 23 -20.79 5.81 -22.04
CA ILE A 23 -19.91 6.73 -21.29
C ILE A 23 -18.56 6.89 -21.99
N LEU A 24 -17.96 5.80 -22.50
CA LEU A 24 -16.72 5.85 -23.27
C LEU A 24 -16.86 6.70 -24.53
N ASN A 25 -17.94 6.51 -25.30
CA ASN A 25 -18.20 7.28 -26.52
C ASN A 25 -18.45 8.77 -26.24
N ASN A 26 -19.11 9.11 -25.12
CA ASN A 26 -19.31 10.50 -24.74
C ASN A 26 -18.01 11.18 -24.29
N VAL A 27 -17.11 10.48 -23.61
CA VAL A 27 -15.78 11.02 -23.26
C VAL A 27 -14.92 11.19 -24.50
N VAL A 28 -14.97 10.24 -25.45
CA VAL A 28 -14.25 10.31 -26.73
C VAL A 28 -14.77 11.47 -27.60
N ASN A 29 -16.08 11.69 -27.66
CA ASN A 29 -16.66 12.80 -28.44
C ASN A 29 -16.39 14.18 -27.82
N VAL A 30 -16.18 14.27 -26.51
CA VAL A 30 -15.80 15.55 -25.85
C VAL A 30 -14.33 15.91 -26.08
N LEU A 31 -13.49 14.95 -26.52
CA LEU A 31 -12.06 15.15 -26.77
C LEU A 31 -11.69 15.44 -28.25
N GLY A 32 -12.68 15.60 -29.13
CA GLY A 32 -12.60 16.32 -30.41
C GLY A 32 -11.35 16.11 -31.31
N ASP A 33 -11.51 15.29 -32.35
CA ASP A 33 -11.04 15.41 -33.76
C ASP A 33 -9.64 15.94 -34.13
N ASN A 34 -8.70 16.19 -33.22
CA ASN A 34 -7.33 16.61 -33.56
C ASN A 34 -6.21 15.99 -32.72
N ALA A 35 -6.46 14.88 -32.03
CA ALA A 35 -5.38 14.10 -31.43
C ALA A 35 -5.01 12.95 -32.38
N GLU A 36 -3.81 12.96 -32.96
CA GLU A 36 -3.17 11.72 -33.37
C GLU A 36 -3.24 10.77 -32.17
N VAL A 37 -4.07 9.74 -32.27
CA VAL A 37 -4.20 8.73 -31.21
C VAL A 37 -2.88 7.97 -31.20
N THR A 38 -1.96 8.42 -30.35
CA THR A 38 -0.68 7.75 -30.15
C THR A 38 -0.96 6.28 -29.77
N PRO A 39 -0.30 5.30 -30.40
CA PRO A 39 -0.59 3.87 -30.21
C PRO A 39 -0.52 3.41 -28.75
N ALA A 40 0.20 4.13 -27.88
CA ALA A 40 0.29 3.90 -26.44
C ALA A 40 -1.07 3.95 -25.70
N VAL A 41 -1.96 4.88 -26.07
CA VAL A 41 -3.28 5.01 -25.42
C VAL A 41 -4.17 3.79 -25.75
N SER A 42 -3.99 3.20 -26.94
CA SER A 42 -4.78 2.06 -27.40
C SER A 42 -4.40 0.75 -26.71
N GLU A 43 -3.12 0.53 -26.40
CA GLU A 43 -2.65 -0.72 -25.77
C GLU A 43 -3.00 -0.77 -24.28
N VAL A 44 -2.88 0.34 -23.54
CA VAL A 44 -3.26 0.37 -22.12
C VAL A 44 -4.78 0.27 -21.95
N ALA A 45 -5.56 0.91 -22.84
CA ALA A 45 -7.02 0.81 -22.80
C ALA A 45 -7.52 -0.63 -22.94
N ALA A 46 -6.88 -1.45 -23.80
CA ALA A 46 -7.22 -2.86 -23.96
C ALA A 46 -7.01 -3.65 -22.64
N VAL A 47 -5.88 -3.44 -21.97
CA VAL A 47 -5.58 -4.10 -20.68
C VAL A 47 -6.47 -3.58 -19.54
N ALA A 48 -6.83 -2.30 -19.59
CA ALA A 48 -7.68 -1.66 -18.60
C ALA A 48 -9.16 -2.09 -18.69
N ALA A 49 -9.64 -2.44 -19.88
CA ALA A 49 -11.01 -2.92 -20.09
C ALA A 49 -11.34 -4.17 -19.26
N ASP A 50 -10.38 -5.08 -19.12
CA ASP A 50 -10.52 -6.32 -18.35
C ASP A 50 -10.16 -6.19 -16.87
N SER A 51 -9.99 -4.95 -16.39
CA SER A 51 -9.50 -4.66 -15.04
C SER A 51 -10.58 -4.04 -14.16
N TYR A 52 -10.57 -4.41 -12.87
CA TYR A 52 -11.44 -3.78 -11.88
C TYR A 52 -11.13 -2.29 -11.77
N PHE A 53 -12.12 -1.47 -11.40
CA PHE A 53 -12.03 -0.01 -11.47
C PHE A 53 -10.75 0.61 -10.86
N PRO A 54 -10.29 0.25 -9.65
CA PRO A 54 -9.05 0.82 -9.09
C PRO A 54 -7.79 0.46 -9.88
N VAL A 55 -7.76 -0.73 -10.46
CA VAL A 55 -6.65 -1.21 -11.29
C VAL A 55 -6.66 -0.45 -12.62
N ALA A 56 -7.81 -0.38 -13.29
CA ALA A 56 -7.98 0.35 -14.54
C ALA A 56 -7.65 1.84 -14.40
N ALA A 57 -8.15 2.49 -13.35
CA ALA A 57 -7.87 3.90 -13.06
C ALA A 57 -6.37 4.16 -12.90
N LEU A 58 -5.65 3.24 -12.24
CA LEU A 58 -4.22 3.36 -12.07
C LEU A 58 -3.45 3.11 -13.38
N GLN A 59 -3.90 2.18 -14.22
CA GLN A 59 -3.31 1.94 -15.53
C GLN A 59 -3.42 3.19 -16.41
N TYR A 60 -4.61 3.82 -16.46
CA TYR A 60 -4.80 5.08 -17.16
C TYR A 60 -3.97 6.23 -16.57
N LEU A 61 -3.78 6.26 -15.25
CA LEU A 61 -2.94 7.29 -14.63
C LEU A 61 -1.46 7.12 -15.00
N ILE A 62 -0.96 5.88 -15.01
CA ILE A 62 0.42 5.58 -15.44
C ILE A 62 0.60 5.95 -16.92
N ASP A 63 -0.35 5.59 -17.77
CA ASP A 63 -0.36 5.94 -19.19
C ASP A 63 -0.40 7.46 -19.41
N TYR A 64 -1.26 8.16 -18.68
CA TYR A 64 -1.34 9.61 -18.73
C TYR A 64 0.01 10.26 -18.37
N VAL A 65 0.68 9.77 -17.32
CA VAL A 65 2.01 10.27 -16.94
C VAL A 65 3.06 9.93 -18.01
N HIS A 66 3.02 8.74 -18.58
CA HIS A 66 3.91 8.30 -19.67
C HIS A 66 3.81 9.24 -20.88
N VAL A 67 2.59 9.45 -21.39
CA VAL A 67 2.32 10.23 -22.61
C VAL A 67 2.56 11.72 -22.38
N THR A 68 2.04 12.30 -21.28
CA THR A 68 2.09 13.77 -21.08
C THR A 68 3.46 14.26 -20.64
N ALA A 69 4.19 13.49 -19.83
CA ALA A 69 5.53 13.87 -19.37
C ALA A 69 6.64 13.34 -20.29
N GLY A 70 6.32 12.50 -21.29
CA GLY A 70 7.30 11.89 -22.18
C GLY A 70 8.29 10.99 -21.45
N LEU A 71 7.87 10.39 -20.33
CA LEU A 71 8.72 9.54 -19.48
C LEU A 71 8.64 8.10 -19.94
N ASP A 72 9.75 7.36 -19.94
CA ASP A 72 9.71 5.90 -20.11
C ASP A 72 8.80 5.22 -19.06
N TRP A 73 8.28 4.03 -19.39
CA TRP A 73 7.34 3.31 -18.51
C TRP A 73 7.85 3.11 -17.08
N TRP A 74 9.14 2.79 -16.90
CA TRP A 74 9.72 2.61 -15.56
C TRP A 74 9.61 3.90 -14.73
N ALA A 75 9.83 5.06 -15.36
CA ALA A 75 9.78 6.37 -14.73
C ALA A 75 8.34 6.82 -14.53
N ALA A 76 7.43 6.52 -15.46
CA ALA A 76 6.00 6.79 -15.31
C ALA A 76 5.37 6.03 -14.13
N ILE A 77 5.71 4.75 -13.96
CA ILE A 77 5.29 3.95 -12.80
C ILE A 77 5.84 4.58 -11.51
N ALA A 78 7.12 4.93 -11.49
CA ALA A 78 7.76 5.54 -10.32
C ALA A 78 7.12 6.89 -9.95
N ALA A 79 6.94 7.78 -10.91
CA ALA A 79 6.34 9.09 -10.72
C ALA A 79 4.89 8.98 -10.22
N THR A 80 4.10 8.10 -10.83
CA THR A 80 2.72 7.83 -10.40
C THR A 80 2.68 7.30 -8.96
N THR A 81 3.62 6.44 -8.59
CA THR A 81 3.75 5.92 -7.23
C THR A 81 3.99 7.06 -6.24
N ILE A 82 4.93 7.96 -6.52
CA ILE A 82 5.23 9.11 -5.66
C ILE A 82 4.01 10.04 -5.57
N PHE A 83 3.33 10.30 -6.68
CA PHE A 83 2.11 11.11 -6.70
C PHE A 83 1.01 10.56 -5.78
N ILE A 84 0.69 9.27 -5.88
CA ILE A 84 -0.30 8.65 -5.00
C ILE A 84 0.15 8.69 -3.53
N ARG A 85 1.45 8.47 -3.27
CA ARG A 85 2.01 8.56 -1.91
C ARG A 85 1.88 9.96 -1.31
N LEU A 86 2.02 11.01 -2.13
CA LEU A 86 1.78 12.39 -1.70
C LEU A 86 0.31 12.65 -1.37
N ILE A 87 -0.63 12.09 -2.14
CA ILE A 87 -2.06 12.16 -1.83
C ILE A 87 -2.39 11.44 -0.50
N GLN A 88 -1.71 10.32 -0.24
CA GLN A 88 -1.86 9.55 0.99
C GLN A 88 -1.20 10.21 2.22
N LEU A 89 -0.29 11.17 2.02
CA LEU A 89 0.48 11.81 3.08
C LEU A 89 -0.36 12.31 4.28
N PRO A 90 -1.47 13.05 4.11
CA PRO A 90 -2.30 13.47 5.24
C PRO A 90 -2.84 12.28 6.06
N VAL A 91 -3.22 11.19 5.38
CA VAL A 91 -3.69 9.97 6.04
C VAL A 91 -2.55 9.31 6.82
N MET A 92 -1.34 9.24 6.24
CA MET A 92 -0.15 8.71 6.92
C MET A 92 0.20 9.51 8.18
N ILE A 93 0.14 10.84 8.10
CA ILE A 93 0.38 11.73 9.25
C ILE A 93 -0.68 11.53 10.33
N HIS A 94 -1.95 11.39 9.95
CA HIS A 94 -3.02 11.11 10.91
C HIS A 94 -2.80 9.75 11.61
N GLN A 95 -2.47 8.70 10.86
CA GLN A 95 -2.16 7.37 11.41
C GLN A 95 -0.98 7.41 12.38
N LEU A 96 0.07 8.18 12.05
CA LEU A 96 1.20 8.40 12.94
C LEU A 96 0.77 9.05 14.26
N LYS A 97 0.00 10.15 14.20
CA LYS A 97 -0.46 10.86 15.41
C LYS A 97 -1.22 9.94 16.36
N VAL A 98 -2.15 9.16 15.84
CA VAL A 98 -2.97 8.25 16.65
C VAL A 98 -2.13 7.12 17.22
N THR A 99 -1.22 6.55 16.42
CA THR A 99 -0.29 5.51 16.89
C THR A 99 0.66 6.03 17.96
N SER A 100 1.16 7.26 17.84
CA SER A 100 1.96 7.92 18.89
C SER A 100 1.19 8.09 20.19
N LYS A 101 -0.09 8.49 20.13
CA LYS A 101 -0.95 8.59 21.33
C LYS A 101 -1.18 7.23 21.98
N LEU A 102 -1.45 6.19 21.19
CA LEU A 102 -1.59 4.82 21.70
C LEU A 102 -0.32 4.36 22.42
N THR A 103 0.85 4.74 21.89
CA THR A 103 2.12 4.41 22.52
C THR A 103 2.37 5.16 23.82
N LEU A 104 1.94 6.42 23.92
CA LEU A 104 1.96 7.15 25.21
C LEU A 104 0.99 6.58 26.24
N LEU A 105 -0.11 5.94 25.81
CA LEU A 105 -1.11 5.34 26.70
C LEU A 105 -0.69 3.96 27.25
N ARG A 106 0.31 3.30 26.65
CA ARG A 106 0.82 1.99 27.09
C ARG A 106 1.09 1.86 28.60
N PRO A 107 1.84 2.77 29.26
CA PRO A 107 2.11 2.64 30.69
C PRO A 107 0.83 2.69 31.56
N GLU A 108 -0.19 3.43 31.16
CA GLU A 108 -1.48 3.44 31.86
C GLU A 108 -2.26 2.15 31.60
N MET A 109 -2.18 1.61 30.39
CA MET A 109 -2.74 0.29 30.06
C MET A 109 -2.09 -0.82 30.89
N GLU A 110 -0.78 -0.77 31.11
CA GLU A 110 -0.04 -1.73 31.94
C GLU A 110 -0.49 -1.66 33.42
N LYS A 111 -0.59 -0.45 33.99
CA LYS A 111 -1.12 -0.24 35.34
C LYS A 111 -2.56 -0.75 35.48
N LEU A 112 -3.42 -0.44 34.52
CA LEU A 112 -4.79 -0.93 34.51
C LEU A 112 -4.83 -2.46 34.44
N GLN A 113 -3.93 -3.07 33.67
CA GLN A 113 -3.82 -4.52 33.57
C GLN A 113 -3.39 -5.16 34.90
N GLU A 114 -2.44 -4.56 35.63
CA GLU A 114 -2.05 -4.99 36.98
C GLU A 114 -3.21 -4.85 37.98
N GLU A 115 -3.95 -3.74 37.96
CA GLU A 115 -5.13 -3.54 38.80
C GLU A 115 -6.24 -4.57 38.53
N MET A 116 -6.47 -4.90 37.25
CA MET A 116 -7.45 -5.90 36.84
C MET A 116 -7.05 -7.34 37.18
N GLN A 117 -5.74 -7.63 37.26
CA GLN A 117 -5.23 -8.92 37.70
C GLN A 117 -5.40 -9.11 39.21
N ASN A 118 -5.23 -8.04 39.99
CA ASN A 118 -5.40 -8.04 41.44
C ASN A 118 -6.86 -7.92 41.90
N SER A 119 -7.79 -7.67 40.98
CA SER A 119 -9.22 -7.51 41.26
C SER A 119 -10.03 -8.69 40.72
N ASP A 120 -11.04 -9.13 41.47
CA ASP A 120 -11.98 -10.18 41.04
C ASP A 120 -13.06 -9.61 40.10
N LEU A 121 -12.61 -9.13 38.93
CA LEU A 121 -13.47 -8.55 37.89
C LEU A 121 -13.83 -9.61 36.86
N THR A 122 -15.08 -9.59 36.44
CA THR A 122 -15.54 -10.39 35.30
C THR A 122 -14.85 -9.94 34.00
N THR A 123 -14.75 -10.84 33.01
CA THR A 123 -14.18 -10.52 31.69
C THR A 123 -14.86 -9.32 31.04
N LEU A 124 -16.18 -9.17 31.22
CA LEU A 124 -16.94 -8.06 30.68
C LEU A 124 -16.54 -6.72 31.30
N GLU A 125 -16.35 -6.68 32.62
CA GLU A 125 -15.90 -5.48 33.34
C GLU A 125 -14.48 -5.09 32.97
N ARG A 126 -13.59 -6.08 32.77
CA ARG A 126 -12.23 -5.83 32.26
C ARG A 126 -12.26 -5.17 30.89
N HIS A 127 -13.06 -5.69 29.95
CA HIS A 127 -13.23 -5.06 28.64
C HIS A 127 -13.85 -3.67 28.72
N ALA A 128 -14.82 -3.45 29.63
CA ALA A 128 -15.44 -2.15 29.83
C ALA A 128 -14.43 -1.12 30.36
N LYS A 129 -13.58 -1.48 31.34
CA LYS A 129 -12.52 -0.60 31.87
C LYS A 129 -11.49 -0.23 30.80
N VAL A 130 -11.01 -1.21 30.04
CA VAL A 130 -10.08 -0.96 28.94
C VAL A 130 -10.70 -0.04 27.88
N LYS A 131 -11.96 -0.28 27.52
CA LYS A 131 -12.69 0.58 26.57
C LYS A 131 -12.90 1.99 27.11
N ALA A 132 -13.22 2.14 28.40
CA ALA A 132 -13.36 3.43 29.06
C ALA A 132 -12.06 4.24 29.01
N LEU A 133 -10.92 3.62 29.32
CA LEU A 133 -9.61 4.26 29.25
C LEU A 133 -9.28 4.76 27.83
N TYR A 134 -9.53 3.94 26.80
CA TYR A 134 -9.35 4.35 25.40
C TYR A 134 -10.29 5.50 25.00
N ASN A 135 -11.54 5.48 25.48
CA ASN A 135 -12.52 6.53 25.20
C ASN A 135 -12.16 7.86 25.90
N GLU A 136 -11.68 7.81 27.15
CA GLU A 136 -11.21 8.98 27.90
C GLU A 136 -10.07 9.69 27.18
N HIS A 137 -9.16 8.91 26.58
CA HIS A 137 -8.04 9.42 25.80
C HIS A 137 -8.37 9.70 24.32
N GLY A 138 -9.61 9.41 23.89
CA GLY A 138 -10.06 9.63 22.51
C GLY A 138 -9.26 8.86 21.46
N VAL A 139 -8.75 7.67 21.80
CA VAL A 139 -7.94 6.83 20.90
C VAL A 139 -8.68 5.54 20.56
N ASN A 140 -8.51 5.06 19.32
CA ASN A 140 -9.12 3.80 18.88
C ASN A 140 -8.04 2.71 18.75
N PRO A 141 -8.16 1.57 19.47
CA PRO A 141 -7.15 0.50 19.44
C PRO A 141 -7.03 -0.18 18.07
N PHE A 142 -8.04 -0.09 17.22
CA PHE A 142 -8.03 -0.66 15.86
C PHE A 142 -7.45 0.28 14.80
N THR A 143 -6.93 1.46 15.18
CA THR A 143 -6.34 2.40 14.22
C THR A 143 -5.21 1.77 13.40
N PRO A 144 -4.26 1.01 13.99
CA PRO A 144 -3.23 0.32 13.19
C PRO A 144 -3.83 -0.65 12.16
N LEU A 145 -4.88 -1.38 12.53
CA LEU A 145 -5.59 -2.29 11.63
C LEU A 145 -6.27 -1.54 10.48
N LYS A 146 -6.90 -0.40 10.75
CA LYS A 146 -7.47 0.48 9.70
C LYS A 146 -6.41 0.92 8.69
N GLY A 147 -5.19 1.20 9.15
CA GLY A 147 -4.08 1.56 8.25
C GLY A 147 -3.73 0.44 7.27
N ILE A 148 -3.71 -0.81 7.75
CA ILE A 148 -3.50 -2.00 6.93
C ILE A 148 -4.66 -2.19 5.94
N LEU A 149 -5.91 -2.01 6.39
CA LEU A 149 -7.09 -2.13 5.55
C LEU A 149 -7.18 -1.07 4.44
N ILE A 150 -6.59 0.12 4.64
CA ILE A 150 -6.50 1.15 3.60
C ILE A 150 -5.32 0.87 2.65
N SER A 151 -4.18 0.46 3.19
CA SER A 151 -2.95 0.27 2.41
C SER A 151 -2.99 -0.99 1.54
N GLY A 152 -3.63 -2.06 2.03
CA GLY A 152 -3.74 -3.35 1.34
C GLY A 152 -4.41 -3.25 -0.04
N PRO A 153 -5.63 -2.69 -0.15
CA PRO A 153 -6.30 -2.50 -1.44
C PRO A 153 -5.49 -1.66 -2.43
N ILE A 154 -4.79 -0.62 -1.95
CA ILE A 154 -3.97 0.24 -2.80
C ILE A 154 -2.75 -0.53 -3.30
N PHE A 155 -2.10 -1.31 -2.43
CA PHE A 155 -1.01 -2.20 -2.81
C PHE A 155 -1.46 -3.22 -3.86
N CYS A 156 -2.59 -3.89 -3.64
CA CYS A 156 -3.15 -4.84 -4.60
C CYS A 156 -3.46 -4.16 -5.94
N SER A 157 -4.01 -2.94 -5.92
CA SER A 157 -4.33 -2.18 -7.13
C SER A 157 -3.07 -1.88 -7.94
N PHE A 158 -1.99 -1.40 -7.30
CA PHE A 158 -0.68 -1.19 -7.95
C PHE A 158 -0.08 -2.47 -8.47
N PHE A 159 -0.08 -3.53 -7.66
CA PHE A 159 0.48 -4.82 -8.03
C PHE A 159 -0.21 -5.38 -9.27
N PHE A 160 -1.54 -5.45 -9.29
CA PHE A 160 -2.29 -5.97 -10.43
C PHE A 160 -2.24 -5.04 -11.64
N ALA A 161 -2.23 -3.73 -11.46
CA ALA A 161 -2.12 -2.77 -12.56
C ALA A 161 -0.81 -2.96 -13.32
N VAL A 162 0.32 -2.89 -12.60
CA VAL A 162 1.66 -3.00 -13.17
C VAL A 162 1.89 -4.39 -13.74
N ARG A 163 1.44 -5.45 -13.04
CA ARG A 163 1.57 -6.83 -13.53
C ARG A 163 0.80 -7.04 -14.83
N LYS A 164 -0.47 -6.63 -14.90
CA LYS A 164 -1.26 -6.77 -16.13
C LYS A 164 -0.69 -5.94 -17.28
N MET A 165 -0.18 -4.74 -17.00
CA MET A 165 0.49 -3.95 -18.04
C MET A 165 1.75 -4.65 -18.55
N ALA A 166 2.56 -5.24 -17.67
CA ALA A 166 3.72 -6.03 -18.06
C ALA A 166 3.35 -7.27 -18.90
N GLU A 167 2.15 -7.83 -18.75
CA GLU A 167 1.67 -8.98 -19.53
C GLU A 167 0.99 -8.56 -20.85
N GLY A 168 0.39 -7.36 -20.92
CA GLY A 168 -0.51 -6.98 -22.02
C GLY A 168 -0.15 -5.72 -22.80
N VAL A 169 0.87 -4.96 -22.39
CA VAL A 169 1.29 -3.71 -23.06
C VAL A 169 2.63 -3.94 -23.78
N PRO A 170 2.64 -4.10 -25.11
CA PRO A 170 3.87 -4.41 -25.86
C PRO A 170 5.01 -3.40 -25.68
N SER A 171 4.69 -2.11 -25.51
CA SER A 171 5.71 -1.07 -25.32
C SER A 171 6.52 -1.21 -24.01
N PHE A 172 6.08 -2.05 -23.07
CA PHE A 172 6.88 -2.37 -21.87
C PHE A 172 8.19 -3.12 -22.19
N ASN A 173 8.28 -3.79 -23.34
CA ASN A 173 9.50 -4.52 -23.77
C ASN A 173 10.71 -3.61 -24.00
N GLY A 174 10.48 -2.31 -24.24
CA GLY A 174 11.51 -1.29 -24.36
C GLY A 174 11.34 -0.13 -23.36
N GLY A 175 10.46 -0.30 -22.38
CA GLY A 175 10.03 0.77 -21.47
C GLY A 175 10.91 0.96 -20.23
N GLY A 176 11.98 0.18 -20.11
CA GLY A 176 12.93 0.21 -19.00
C GLY A 176 14.14 1.10 -19.26
N THR A 177 15.20 0.90 -18.46
CA THR A 177 16.45 1.66 -18.59
C THR A 177 17.64 0.83 -18.13
N LEU A 178 18.86 1.35 -18.31
CA LEU A 178 20.12 0.77 -17.84
C LEU A 178 20.25 -0.72 -18.22
N TRP A 179 20.25 -1.63 -17.23
CA TRP A 179 20.36 -3.08 -17.43
C TRP A 179 19.01 -3.81 -17.54
N PHE A 180 17.89 -3.10 -17.45
CA PHE A 180 16.54 -3.66 -17.36
C PHE A 180 15.57 -3.06 -18.40
N SER A 181 15.99 -2.95 -19.66
CA SER A 181 15.21 -2.31 -20.74
C SER A 181 13.84 -2.94 -20.99
N ASP A 182 13.73 -4.27 -20.83
CA ASP A 182 12.47 -4.98 -20.94
C ASP A 182 11.84 -5.15 -19.56
N LEU A 183 10.69 -4.50 -19.33
CA LEU A 183 10.00 -4.52 -18.04
C LEU A 183 9.16 -5.78 -17.79
N THR A 184 8.91 -6.58 -18.83
CA THR A 184 8.00 -7.73 -18.80
C THR A 184 8.65 -8.99 -18.25
N THR A 185 9.98 -9.07 -18.34
CA THR A 185 10.76 -10.25 -17.93
C THR A 185 11.28 -10.17 -16.49
N PRO A 186 11.54 -11.31 -15.84
CA PRO A 186 12.22 -11.34 -14.54
C PRO A 186 13.65 -10.79 -14.62
N ASP A 187 14.17 -10.17 -13.56
CA ASP A 187 15.52 -9.60 -13.56
C ASP A 187 16.61 -10.67 -13.49
N SER A 188 17.28 -10.93 -14.63
CA SER A 188 18.33 -11.93 -14.77
C SER A 188 19.57 -11.65 -13.92
N LEU A 189 19.81 -10.37 -13.56
CA LEU A 189 20.93 -9.98 -12.71
C LEU A 189 20.56 -9.98 -11.21
N TYR A 190 19.28 -10.19 -10.88
CA TYR A 190 18.73 -10.15 -9.52
C TYR A 190 18.99 -8.85 -8.75
N ILE A 191 19.34 -7.77 -9.44
CA ILE A 191 19.64 -6.47 -8.84
C ILE A 191 18.37 -5.85 -8.26
N LEU A 192 17.25 -5.87 -8.98
CA LEU A 192 15.99 -5.26 -8.54
C LEU A 192 15.34 -5.95 -7.33
N PRO A 193 15.25 -7.30 -7.26
CA PRO A 193 14.81 -8.00 -6.04
C PRO A 193 15.67 -7.66 -4.83
N VAL A 194 17.00 -7.69 -4.97
CA VAL A 194 17.94 -7.39 -3.88
C VAL A 194 17.83 -5.93 -3.46
N LEU A 195 17.79 -4.99 -4.42
CA LEU A 195 17.61 -3.57 -4.15
C LEU A 195 16.30 -3.29 -3.41
N THR A 196 15.22 -3.96 -3.79
CA THR A 196 13.93 -3.81 -3.13
C THR A 196 13.97 -4.34 -1.70
N ALA A 197 14.57 -5.51 -1.47
CA ALA A 197 14.76 -6.06 -0.14
C ALA A 197 15.63 -5.15 0.75
N LEU A 198 16.73 -4.63 0.21
CA LEU A 198 17.63 -3.71 0.91
C LEU A 198 16.95 -2.38 1.26
N THR A 199 16.26 -1.76 0.30
CA THR A 199 15.53 -0.50 0.55
C THR A 199 14.41 -0.69 1.56
N PHE A 200 13.69 -1.82 1.51
CA PHE A 200 12.69 -2.19 2.51
C PHE A 200 13.33 -2.37 3.89
N TRP A 201 14.44 -3.13 3.99
CA TRP A 201 15.17 -3.32 5.24
C TRP A 201 15.60 -1.98 5.84
N ILE A 202 16.25 -1.12 5.04
CA ILE A 202 16.71 0.20 5.50
C ILE A 202 15.52 1.02 6.01
N THR A 203 14.40 1.00 5.28
CA THR A 203 13.16 1.67 5.69
C THR A 203 12.67 1.16 7.03
N VAL A 204 12.64 -0.16 7.25
CA VAL A 204 12.26 -0.74 8.53
C VAL A 204 13.22 -0.32 9.63
N GLU A 205 14.53 -0.44 9.42
CA GLU A 205 15.51 -0.16 10.47
C GLU A 205 15.47 1.31 10.91
N LEU A 206 15.33 2.20 9.93
CA LEU A 206 15.29 3.62 10.18
C LEU A 206 13.90 4.08 10.63
N ASN A 207 12.77 3.53 10.16
CA ASN A 207 11.45 4.08 10.49
C ASN A 207 10.69 3.34 11.59
N SER A 208 11.00 2.07 11.88
CA SER A 208 10.22 1.24 12.83
C SER A 208 10.17 1.75 14.28
N GLN A 209 11.03 2.71 14.64
CA GLN A 209 10.95 3.36 15.95
C GLN A 209 9.76 4.32 16.02
N GLU A 210 9.34 4.93 14.93
CA GLU A 210 8.32 5.97 14.96
C GLU A 210 6.94 5.40 15.31
N GLY A 211 6.40 5.78 16.46
CA GLY A 211 5.11 5.32 16.95
C GLY A 211 5.15 3.97 17.69
N MET A 212 6.30 3.31 17.80
CA MET A 212 6.49 2.09 18.59
C MET A 212 7.51 2.23 19.73
N GLU A 213 7.99 3.45 19.98
CA GLU A 213 8.94 3.76 21.06
C GLU A 213 8.37 3.32 22.42
N GLY A 214 9.07 2.45 23.16
CA GLY A 214 8.57 1.89 24.43
C GLY A 214 7.63 0.68 24.28
N ASN A 215 7.40 0.17 23.07
CA ASN A 215 6.70 -1.11 22.89
C ASN A 215 7.63 -2.29 23.26
N PRO A 216 7.26 -3.18 24.20
CA PRO A 216 8.04 -4.39 24.51
C PRO A 216 8.24 -5.30 23.29
N ASN A 217 7.30 -5.27 22.34
CA ASN A 217 7.37 -6.06 21.09
C ASN A 217 8.11 -5.35 19.95
N ALA A 218 8.70 -4.16 20.16
CA ALA A 218 9.40 -3.43 19.09
C ALA A 218 10.55 -4.24 18.49
N SER A 219 11.30 -4.97 19.33
CA SER A 219 12.41 -5.85 18.89
C SER A 219 11.90 -7.02 18.05
N ALA A 220 10.80 -7.66 18.47
CA ALA A 220 10.17 -8.75 17.74
C ALA A 220 9.66 -8.29 16.36
N VAL A 221 9.00 -7.13 16.30
CA VAL A 221 8.53 -6.56 15.02
C VAL A 221 9.70 -6.26 14.09
N LYS A 222 10.79 -5.66 14.59
CA LYS A 222 12.02 -5.47 13.79
C LYS A 222 12.57 -6.79 13.27
N TRP A 223 12.65 -7.82 14.11
CA TRP A 223 13.17 -9.12 13.72
C TRP A 223 12.31 -9.78 12.63
N VAL A 224 10.98 -9.79 12.80
CA VAL A 224 10.04 -10.32 11.79
C VAL A 224 10.17 -9.55 10.47
N SER A 225 10.27 -8.22 10.52
CA SER A 225 10.45 -7.42 9.31
C SER A 225 11.79 -7.69 8.62
N ARG A 226 12.87 -8.00 9.35
CA ARG A 226 14.16 -8.40 8.75
C ARG A 226 14.06 -9.76 8.06
N VAL A 227 13.39 -10.74 8.68
CA VAL A 227 13.12 -12.03 8.06
C VAL A 227 12.32 -11.84 6.76
N PHE A 228 11.27 -11.02 6.81
CA PHE A 228 10.48 -10.69 5.63
C PHE A 228 11.32 -10.02 4.52
N ALA A 229 12.22 -9.10 4.86
CA ALA A 229 13.13 -8.49 3.90
C ALA A 229 14.00 -9.53 3.17
N VAL A 230 14.57 -10.49 3.92
CA VAL A 230 15.37 -11.57 3.34
C VAL A 230 14.51 -12.50 2.47
N LEU A 231 13.33 -12.89 2.94
CA LEU A 231 12.41 -13.76 2.20
C LEU A 231 11.86 -13.10 0.92
N THR A 232 11.80 -11.77 0.88
CA THR A 232 11.32 -11.03 -0.30
C THR A 232 12.18 -11.34 -1.53
N VAL A 233 13.49 -11.56 -1.38
CA VAL A 233 14.39 -11.83 -2.52
C VAL A 233 13.98 -13.10 -3.27
N PRO A 234 14.00 -14.32 -2.67
CA PRO A 234 13.62 -15.55 -3.38
C PRO A 234 12.16 -15.56 -3.85
N LEU A 235 11.25 -14.91 -3.11
CA LEU A 235 9.83 -14.85 -3.47
C LEU A 235 9.55 -14.00 -4.71
N THR A 236 10.44 -13.06 -5.04
CA THR A 236 10.21 -12.07 -6.11
C THR A 236 11.12 -12.28 -7.32
N LEU A 237 11.97 -13.32 -7.34
CA LEU A 237 12.87 -13.59 -8.47
C LEU A 237 12.16 -13.82 -9.80
N THR A 238 10.92 -14.31 -9.77
CA THR A 238 10.12 -14.60 -10.97
C THR A 238 9.22 -13.43 -11.38
N PHE A 239 9.25 -12.33 -10.64
CA PHE A 239 8.36 -11.20 -10.90
C PHE A 239 8.90 -10.33 -12.04
N PRO A 240 8.03 -9.79 -12.91
CA PRO A 240 8.42 -8.83 -13.92
C PRO A 240 9.15 -7.62 -13.31
N LYS A 241 10.19 -7.12 -14.00
CA LYS A 241 10.96 -5.93 -13.59
C LYS A 241 10.06 -4.71 -13.31
N ALA A 242 8.96 -4.58 -14.04
CA ALA A 242 7.96 -3.51 -13.86
C ALA A 242 7.50 -3.36 -12.40
N ILE A 243 7.32 -4.47 -11.67
CA ILE A 243 6.80 -4.44 -10.28
C ILE A 243 7.78 -3.72 -9.34
N PHE A 244 9.08 -3.87 -9.57
CA PHE A 244 10.11 -3.20 -8.77
C PHE A 244 10.17 -1.69 -9.04
N CYS A 245 9.73 -1.24 -10.22
CA CYS A 245 9.58 0.18 -10.55
C CYS A 245 8.49 0.86 -9.69
N TYR A 246 7.61 0.08 -9.05
CA TYR A 246 6.66 0.56 -8.03
C TYR A 246 7.22 0.39 -6.60
N TRP A 247 7.81 -0.77 -6.28
CA TRP A 247 8.27 -1.05 -4.92
C TRP A 247 9.46 -0.21 -4.48
N VAL A 248 10.46 -0.01 -5.34
CA VAL A 248 11.65 0.78 -4.97
C VAL A 248 11.27 2.23 -4.65
N PRO A 249 10.52 2.97 -5.51
CA PRO A 249 10.06 4.32 -5.17
C PRO A 249 9.16 4.37 -3.93
N THR A 250 8.32 3.35 -3.73
CA THR A 250 7.51 3.20 -2.51
C THR A 250 8.39 3.16 -1.25
N ASN A 251 9.44 2.33 -1.25
CA ASN A 251 10.36 2.22 -0.12
C ASN A 251 11.14 3.52 0.08
N LEU A 252 11.65 4.12 -1.00
CA LEU A 252 12.37 5.39 -0.93
C LEU A 252 11.50 6.53 -0.40
N PHE A 253 10.25 6.62 -0.83
CA PHE A 253 9.29 7.58 -0.27
C PHE A 253 9.08 7.32 1.22
N SER A 254 8.89 6.07 1.62
CA SER A 254 8.66 5.71 3.02
C SER A 254 9.87 6.07 3.88
N LEU A 255 11.08 5.78 3.40
CA LEU A 255 12.33 6.18 4.04
C LEU A 255 12.43 7.72 4.17
N ALA A 256 12.20 8.45 3.08
CA ALA A 256 12.24 9.92 3.08
C ALA A 256 11.21 10.50 4.06
N TYR A 257 9.97 9.99 4.03
CA TYR A 257 8.90 10.37 4.94
C TYR A 257 9.34 10.19 6.40
N GLY A 258 9.82 9.01 6.78
CA GLY A 258 10.27 8.75 8.15
C GLY A 258 11.45 9.62 8.58
N LEU A 259 12.44 9.82 7.70
CA LEU A 259 13.57 10.73 7.99
C LEU A 259 13.12 12.19 8.20
N VAL A 260 12.12 12.65 7.47
CA VAL A 260 11.54 14.01 7.62
C VAL A 260 10.74 14.10 8.92
N ILE A 261 9.88 13.12 9.19
CA ILE A 261 9.02 13.09 10.37
C ILE A 261 9.82 12.96 11.66
N LYS A 262 10.96 12.26 11.67
CA LYS A 262 11.84 12.15 12.83
C LYS A 262 12.30 13.49 13.39
N ARG A 263 12.37 14.53 12.57
CA ARG A 263 12.85 15.85 12.99
C ARG A 263 11.88 16.46 14.01
N PRO A 264 12.33 16.83 15.23
CA PRO A 264 11.45 17.38 16.26
C PRO A 264 10.68 18.63 15.81
N ALA A 265 11.28 19.47 14.98
CA ALA A 265 10.62 20.64 14.40
C ALA A 265 9.39 20.27 13.55
N VAL A 266 9.49 19.20 12.76
CA VAL A 266 8.40 18.69 11.92
C VAL A 266 7.32 18.06 12.80
N LYS A 267 7.70 17.27 13.82
CA LYS A 267 6.74 16.71 14.79
C LYS A 267 5.95 17.81 15.50
N LYS A 268 6.63 18.87 15.95
CA LYS A 268 5.99 20.04 16.58
C LYS A 268 5.05 20.76 15.62
N PHE A 269 5.49 21.01 14.38
CA PHE A 269 4.65 21.65 13.35
C PHE A 269 3.41 20.83 13.03
N LEU A 270 3.55 19.52 12.91
CA LEU A 270 2.45 18.62 12.63
C LEU A 270 1.60 18.32 13.86
N GLY A 271 2.00 18.68 15.08
CA GLY A 271 1.30 18.33 16.32
C GLY A 271 1.34 16.82 16.63
N VAL A 272 2.44 16.15 16.26
CA VAL A 272 2.69 14.75 16.62
C VAL A 272 3.28 14.71 18.04
N PRO A 273 2.71 13.92 18.98
CA PRO A 273 3.26 13.79 20.32
C PRO A 273 4.71 13.29 20.28
N ILE A 274 5.59 13.94 21.03
CA ILE A 274 6.99 13.52 21.17
C ILE A 274 7.02 12.46 22.27
N ILE A 275 7.40 11.25 21.91
CA ILE A 275 7.61 10.18 22.89
C ILE A 275 9.03 10.38 23.44
N ALA A 276 9.15 10.55 24.76
CA ALA A 276 10.44 10.57 25.40
C ALA A 276 10.95 9.13 25.46
N VAL A 277 12.11 8.86 24.84
CA VAL A 277 12.79 7.58 25.02
C VAL A 277 13.14 7.46 26.50
N ALA A 278 12.46 6.58 27.23
CA ALA A 278 12.85 6.27 28.60
C ALA A 278 14.31 5.78 28.60
N PRO A 279 15.18 6.27 29.51
CA PRO A 279 16.54 5.76 29.60
C PRO A 279 16.50 4.24 29.84
N PRO A 280 17.46 3.48 29.31
CA PRO A 280 17.51 2.04 29.53
C PRO A 280 17.45 1.79 31.04
N SER A 281 16.43 1.07 31.49
CA SER A 281 16.33 0.64 32.88
C SER A 281 17.63 -0.06 33.28
N ALA A 282 18.30 0.44 34.31
CA ALA A 282 19.50 -0.15 34.88
C ALA A 282 19.27 -1.55 35.50
N ASN A 283 18.01 -2.03 35.51
CA ASN A 283 17.66 -3.33 36.03
C ASN A 283 17.35 -4.29 34.88
N GLY A 284 18.39 -5.01 34.45
CA GLY A 284 18.29 -6.15 33.56
C GLY A 284 17.51 -7.30 34.20
N LYS A 285 16.18 -7.24 34.17
CA LYS A 285 15.34 -8.43 34.29
C LYS A 285 14.65 -8.65 32.94
N PRO A 286 14.86 -9.80 32.29
CA PRO A 286 14.14 -10.14 31.07
C PRO A 286 12.66 -10.32 31.43
N ALA A 287 11.81 -9.44 30.90
CA ALA A 287 10.36 -9.62 30.93
C ALA A 287 9.97 -10.64 29.86
N ILE A 288 10.20 -11.92 30.16
CA ILE A 288 9.50 -13.03 29.51
C ILE A 288 9.04 -13.97 30.62
N SER A 289 7.72 -14.04 30.83
CA SER A 289 7.07 -15.22 31.37
C SER A 289 5.73 -15.40 30.65
N PHE A 290 5.76 -16.34 29.68
CA PHE A 290 4.70 -17.05 28.95
C PHE A 290 3.57 -16.24 28.30
#